data_AF-A0A673YCS7-F1
#
_entry.id   AF-A0A673YCS7-F1
#
_cell.length_a   1.000
_cell.length_b   1.000
_cell.length_c   1.000
_cell.angle_alpha   90.00
_cell.angle_beta   90.00
_cell.angle_gamma   90.00
#
_symmetry.space_group_name_H-M   'P 1'
#
loop_
_entity.id
_entity.type
_entity.pdbx_description
1 polymer ?
#
loop_
_entity_poly.entity_id
_entity_poly.type
_entity_poly.pdbx_seq_one_letter_code
_entity_poly.pdbx_strand_id
1 'polypeptide(L)'
;MDWPARSPDLNPIEHIWDIMSHSIHQSHVAPQTVQELADALVQVWEEIPQETIRHLIRSMPRRCREVIQARDTLVPTHWDDMKGSFLKLVNLSPRFREYNDVKAECVKTGINLTIVKIEQVQNEILWKNYQIQKKQMEEKNNHYNNERLLLFYGTSSNSISQINNHGLNCSYEGTHGAEIAIGSYFAVNPLFSPRGYVPPDAQGFKCMYLARVLVGDYTQGHPGWIIPPAKPSGRCADLYDSVTDNTSIPTTFLIFNDVQAYPEFLITFN
;
A
#
# COMPACT_ATOMS: atom_id res chain seq x y z
N MET A 1 14.65 -4.02 11.40
CA MET A 1 14.16 -2.68 11.02
C MET A 1 14.37 -2.57 9.53
N ASP A 2 13.29 -2.60 8.74
CA ASP A 2 13.38 -2.44 7.29
C ASP A 2 13.40 -0.96 6.92
N TRP A 3 14.35 -0.60 6.03
CA TRP A 3 14.71 0.77 5.68
C TRP A 3 13.99 1.23 4.39
N PRO A 4 13.35 2.42 4.36
CA PRO A 4 12.72 2.95 3.15
C PRO A 4 13.72 3.39 2.08
N ALA A 5 13.37 3.17 0.80
CA ALA A 5 14.22 3.44 -0.37
C ALA A 5 14.58 4.92 -0.63
N ARG A 6 14.01 5.87 0.13
CA ARG A 6 14.37 7.31 0.09
C ARG A 6 14.32 7.96 1.47
N SER A 7 14.71 7.24 2.52
CA SER A 7 14.94 7.89 3.81
C SER A 7 16.17 8.80 3.72
N PRO A 8 16.18 9.98 4.36
CA PRO A 8 17.43 10.59 4.78
C PRO A 8 18.25 9.49 5.41
N ASP A 9 19.41 9.20 4.85
CA ASP A 9 20.27 8.15 5.35
C ASP A 9 20.39 8.35 6.88
N LEU A 10 20.29 7.33 7.69
CA LEU A 10 20.43 7.43 9.15
C LEU A 10 21.55 6.50 9.61
N ASN A 11 22.34 6.01 8.66
CA ASN A 11 23.55 5.30 8.93
C ASN A 11 24.74 6.22 8.62
N PRO A 12 25.24 6.99 9.61
CA PRO A 12 26.46 7.79 9.45
C PRO A 12 27.64 7.01 8.88
N ILE A 13 27.65 5.68 9.03
CA ILE A 13 28.72 4.81 8.56
C ILE A 13 28.67 4.67 7.03
N GLU A 14 27.50 4.62 6.40
CA GLU A 14 27.40 4.60 4.92
C GLU A 14 27.99 5.88 4.33
N HIS A 15 27.70 7.02 4.95
CA HIS A 15 28.29 8.30 4.51
C HIS A 15 29.82 8.34 4.68
N ILE A 16 30.38 7.60 5.65
CA ILE A 16 31.84 7.44 5.75
C ILE A 16 32.34 6.47 4.69
N TRP A 17 31.64 5.37 4.43
CA TRP A 17 31.97 4.45 3.33
C TRP A 17 31.96 5.13 1.96
N ASP A 18 30.99 6.02 1.71
CA ASP A 18 30.90 6.80 0.48
C ASP A 18 32.09 7.75 0.31
N ILE A 19 32.52 8.39 1.40
CA ILE A 19 33.73 9.24 1.41
C ILE A 19 34.95 8.37 1.11
N MET A 20 35.09 7.23 1.78
CA MET A 20 36.23 6.34 1.59
C MET A 20 36.30 5.80 0.16
N SER A 21 35.16 5.37 -0.38
CA SER A 21 35.00 4.88 -1.74
C SER A 21 35.36 5.95 -2.77
N HIS A 22 34.82 7.18 -2.61
CA HIS A 22 35.15 8.30 -3.50
C HIS A 22 36.63 8.65 -3.48
N SER A 23 37.25 8.70 -2.29
CA SER A 23 38.69 9.01 -2.16
C SER A 23 39.56 7.95 -2.85
N ILE A 24 39.19 6.68 -2.78
CA ILE A 24 39.90 5.60 -3.50
C ILE A 24 39.71 5.74 -5.01
N HIS A 25 38.49 6.02 -5.47
CA HIS A 25 38.21 6.21 -6.90
C HIS A 25 38.91 7.44 -7.50
N GLN A 26 39.21 8.46 -6.69
CA GLN A 26 39.91 9.68 -7.09
C GLN A 26 41.44 9.59 -6.90
N SER A 27 41.93 8.51 -6.28
CA SER A 27 43.37 8.28 -6.14
C SER A 27 44.04 8.07 -7.50
N HIS A 28 45.25 8.61 -7.66
CA HIS A 28 46.01 8.50 -8.92
C HIS A 28 46.53 7.08 -9.20
N VAL A 29 46.51 6.19 -8.20
CA VAL A 29 46.95 4.79 -8.32
C VAL A 29 45.79 3.89 -7.88
N ALA A 30 45.24 3.15 -8.83
CA ALA A 30 44.20 2.16 -8.55
C ALA A 30 44.83 0.91 -7.92
N PRO A 31 44.36 0.46 -6.75
CA PRO A 31 44.86 -0.77 -6.13
C PRO A 31 44.57 -1.98 -7.02
N GLN A 32 45.58 -2.82 -7.25
CA GLN A 32 45.49 -4.02 -8.10
C GLN A 32 45.44 -5.31 -7.30
N THR A 33 45.73 -5.25 -6.00
CA THR A 33 45.65 -6.39 -5.08
C THR A 33 44.73 -6.08 -3.89
N VAL A 34 44.23 -7.15 -3.24
CA VAL A 34 43.41 -7.01 -2.03
C VAL A 34 44.19 -6.32 -0.91
N GLN A 35 45.50 -6.56 -0.83
CA GLN A 35 46.36 -5.93 0.19
C GLN A 35 46.51 -4.43 -0.06
N GLU A 36 46.76 -4.03 -1.31
CA GLU A 36 46.84 -2.61 -1.68
C GLU A 36 45.52 -1.87 -1.42
N LEU A 37 44.38 -2.53 -1.67
CA LEU A 37 43.07 -1.96 -1.37
C LEU A 37 42.86 -1.79 0.14
N ALA A 38 43.26 -2.79 0.94
CA ALA A 38 43.15 -2.71 2.40
C ALA A 38 44.02 -1.58 2.97
N ASP A 39 45.25 -1.45 2.49
CA ASP A 39 46.18 -0.40 2.93
C ASP A 39 45.66 0.99 2.54
N ALA A 40 45.12 1.14 1.32
CA ALA A 40 44.49 2.37 0.87
C ALA A 40 43.26 2.76 1.70
N LEU A 41 42.41 1.79 2.07
CA LEU A 41 41.26 2.02 2.94
C LEU A 41 41.68 2.52 4.33
N VAL A 42 42.72 1.92 4.92
CA VAL A 42 43.25 2.35 6.23
C VAL A 42 43.82 3.76 6.13
N GLN A 43 44.59 4.06 5.08
CA GLN A 43 45.14 5.40 4.89
C GLN A 43 44.03 6.45 4.74
N VAL A 44 43.03 6.19 3.89
CA VAL A 44 41.91 7.10 3.70
C VAL A 44 41.12 7.29 4.99
N TRP A 45 40.94 6.23 5.79
CA TRP A 45 40.29 6.33 7.10
C TRP A 45 41.04 7.27 8.05
N GLU A 46 42.36 7.15 8.15
CA GLU A 46 43.20 8.01 9.00
C GLU A 46 43.23 9.47 8.51
N GLU A 47 43.04 9.70 7.21
CA GLU A 47 42.98 11.04 6.61
C GLU A 47 41.63 11.74 6.80
N ILE A 48 40.55 11.01 7.12
CA ILE A 48 39.23 11.60 7.36
C ILE A 48 39.29 12.49 8.62
N PRO A 49 39.00 13.79 8.51
CA PRO A 49 39.01 14.66 9.68
C PRO A 49 37.97 14.21 10.71
N GLN A 50 38.37 14.15 11.98
CA GLN A 50 37.43 13.84 13.08
C GLN A 50 36.21 14.77 13.08
N GLU A 51 36.35 15.99 12.57
CA GLU A 51 35.25 16.94 12.46
C GLU A 51 34.15 16.50 11.48
N THR A 52 34.50 15.75 10.43
CA THR A 52 33.54 15.11 9.52
C THR A 52 32.65 14.13 10.27
N ILE A 53 33.25 13.28 11.10
CA ILE A 53 32.53 12.33 11.96
C ILE A 53 31.63 13.07 12.95
N ARG A 54 32.16 14.12 13.62
CA ARG A 54 31.37 14.92 14.57
C ARG A 54 30.20 15.64 13.89
N HIS A 55 30.38 16.14 12.67
CA HIS A 55 29.33 16.78 11.90
C HIS A 55 28.21 15.77 11.54
N LEU A 56 28.57 14.55 11.13
CA LEU A 56 27.61 13.47 10.88
C LEU A 56 26.81 13.13 12.15
N ILE A 57 27.47 12.98 13.30
CA ILE A 57 26.79 12.72 14.58
C ILE A 57 25.84 13.88 14.93
N ARG A 58 26.29 15.14 14.82
CA ARG A 58 25.46 16.32 15.11
C ARG A 58 24.27 16.47 14.14
N SER A 59 24.37 15.92 12.93
CA SER A 59 23.28 15.94 11.95
C SER A 59 22.15 14.95 12.28
N MET A 60 22.41 13.93 13.12
CA MET A 60 21.45 12.85 13.40
C MET A 60 20.11 13.32 13.97
N PRO A 61 20.05 14.25 14.96
CA PRO A 61 18.77 14.74 15.44
C PRO A 61 17.90 15.39 14.35
N ARG A 62 18.51 16.07 13.37
CA ARG A 62 17.79 16.64 12.23
C ARG A 62 17.31 15.53 11.29
N ARG A 63 18.18 14.60 10.92
CA ARG A 63 17.84 13.47 10.03
C ARG A 63 16.73 12.60 10.62
N CYS A 64 16.78 12.32 11.93
CA CYS A 64 15.71 11.64 12.65
C CYS A 64 14.39 12.42 12.62
N ARG A 65 14.42 13.75 12.81
CA ARG A 65 13.21 14.59 12.70
C ARG A 65 12.64 14.58 11.29
N GLU A 66 13.48 14.66 10.26
CA GLU A 66 13.06 14.58 8.86
C GLU A 66 12.42 13.22 8.53
N VAL A 67 12.95 12.12 9.06
CA VAL A 67 12.34 10.78 8.93
C VAL A 67 11.01 10.67 9.67
N ILE A 68 10.90 11.22 10.89
CA ILE A 68 9.65 11.26 11.66
C ILE A 68 8.60 12.11 10.92
N GLN A 69 9.00 13.27 10.39
CA GLN A 69 8.09 14.14 9.64
C GLN A 69 7.67 13.52 8.30
N ALA A 70 8.57 12.83 7.60
CA ALA A 70 8.24 12.02 6.42
C ALA A 70 7.29 10.86 6.76
N ARG A 71 7.39 10.32 7.98
CA ARG A 71 6.47 9.29 8.51
C ARG A 71 5.09 9.86 8.82
N ASP A 72 4.98 11.08 9.34
CA ASP A 72 3.71 11.70 9.74
C ASP A 72 2.96 12.36 8.56
N THR A 73 3.66 12.74 7.50
CA THR A 73 3.06 13.37 6.30
C THR A 73 2.21 12.43 5.44
N LEU A 74 2.29 11.11 5.68
CA LEU A 74 1.51 10.14 4.93
C LEU A 74 0.10 9.92 5.49
N VAL A 75 -0.17 10.24 6.76
CA VAL A 75 -1.50 10.01 7.35
C VAL A 75 -2.43 11.17 6.99
N PRO A 76 -3.70 10.91 6.61
CA PRO A 76 -4.60 11.99 6.23
C PRO A 76 -4.91 12.93 7.40
N THR A 77 -4.85 14.25 7.15
CA THR A 77 -5.08 15.27 8.19
C THR A 77 -6.51 15.30 8.73
N HIS A 78 -7.46 14.66 8.05
CA HIS A 78 -8.86 14.58 8.47
C HIS A 78 -9.13 13.38 9.38
N TRP A 79 -8.16 12.51 9.61
CA TRP A 79 -8.31 11.42 10.57
C TRP A 79 -8.37 11.96 12.00
N ASP A 80 -9.05 11.20 12.85
CA ASP A 80 -9.09 11.50 14.26
C ASP A 80 -7.70 11.26 14.88
N ASP A 81 -7.43 11.93 16.00
CA ASP A 81 -6.29 11.57 16.82
C ASP A 81 -6.40 10.09 17.25
N MET A 82 -5.40 9.32 16.83
CA MET A 82 -5.24 7.90 17.08
C MET A 82 -4.75 7.60 18.50
N LYS A 83 -4.29 8.61 19.26
CA LYS A 83 -3.84 8.50 20.66
C LYS A 83 -2.83 7.38 20.91
N GLY A 84 -1.96 7.12 19.93
CA GLY A 84 -0.95 6.06 19.99
C GLY A 84 -1.43 4.65 19.62
N SER A 85 -2.70 4.49 19.21
CA SER A 85 -3.16 3.26 18.56
C SER A 85 -2.77 3.24 17.08
N PHE A 86 -2.51 2.06 16.52
CA PHE A 86 -2.28 1.88 15.08
C PHE A 86 -3.57 1.65 14.29
N LEU A 87 -4.67 1.27 14.97
CA LEU A 87 -5.98 1.00 14.40
C LEU A 87 -7.07 1.68 15.22
N LYS A 88 -7.99 2.35 14.55
CA LYS A 88 -9.20 2.95 15.12
C LYS A 88 -10.34 2.84 14.12
N LEU A 89 -11.51 2.42 14.59
CA LEU A 89 -12.75 2.49 13.82
C LEU A 89 -13.53 3.72 14.30
N VAL A 90 -13.80 4.65 13.39
CA VAL A 90 -14.50 5.90 13.67
C VAL A 90 -15.89 5.84 13.05
N ASN A 91 -16.93 5.83 13.89
CA ASN A 91 -18.31 5.82 13.40
C ASN A 91 -18.65 7.19 12.79
N LEU A 92 -18.98 7.21 11.50
CA LEU A 92 -19.28 8.43 10.78
C LEU A 92 -20.69 8.92 11.12
N SER A 93 -20.79 10.18 11.55
CA SER A 93 -22.10 10.79 11.78
C SER A 93 -22.81 11.06 10.45
N PRO A 94 -24.12 10.76 10.33
CA PRO A 94 -24.92 11.10 9.16
C PRO A 94 -24.97 12.60 8.79
N ARG A 95 -24.54 13.47 9.72
CA ARG A 95 -24.46 14.91 9.52
C ARG A 95 -23.24 15.36 8.72
N PHE A 96 -22.21 14.52 8.60
CA PHE A 96 -20.99 14.86 7.89
C PHE A 96 -21.08 14.50 6.41
N ARG A 97 -20.34 15.24 5.58
CA ARG A 97 -20.30 15.04 4.13
C ARG A 97 -19.83 13.62 3.77
N GLU A 98 -18.79 13.14 4.43
CA GLU A 98 -18.18 11.83 4.17
C GLU A 98 -19.18 10.67 4.28
N TYR A 99 -20.05 10.68 5.30
CA TYR A 99 -21.12 9.69 5.42
C TYR A 99 -22.05 9.71 4.19
N ASN A 100 -22.43 10.91 3.75
CA ASN A 100 -23.34 11.08 2.63
C ASN A 100 -22.69 10.70 1.30
N ASP A 101 -21.40 10.94 1.13
CA ASP A 101 -20.63 10.52 -0.06
C ASP A 101 -20.55 8.99 -0.13
N VAL A 102 -20.21 8.31 0.97
CA VAL A 102 -20.19 6.83 1.03
C VAL A 102 -21.59 6.25 0.78
N LYS A 103 -22.62 6.83 1.41
CA LYS A 103 -24.01 6.43 1.18
C LYS A 103 -24.42 6.63 -0.27
N ALA A 104 -24.03 7.73 -0.90
CA ALA A 104 -24.32 8.01 -2.31
C ALA A 104 -23.71 6.95 -3.22
N GLU A 105 -22.46 6.54 -2.96
CA GLU A 105 -21.80 5.49 -3.75
C GLU A 105 -22.51 4.13 -3.60
N CYS A 106 -22.99 3.79 -2.39
CA CYS A 106 -23.77 2.58 -2.14
C CYS A 106 -25.09 2.51 -2.92
N VAL A 107 -25.77 3.64 -3.12
CA VAL A 107 -27.09 3.68 -3.80
C VAL A 107 -27.00 4.00 -5.29
N LYS A 108 -25.83 4.44 -5.78
CA LYS A 108 -25.57 4.84 -7.17
C LYS A 108 -25.91 3.74 -8.18
N THR A 109 -25.78 2.48 -7.76
CA THR A 109 -26.06 1.32 -8.60
C THR A 109 -27.52 0.86 -8.54
N GLY A 110 -28.40 1.63 -7.89
CA GLY A 110 -29.84 1.37 -7.80
C GLY A 110 -30.24 0.43 -6.67
N ILE A 111 -29.32 0.09 -5.75
CA ILE A 111 -29.62 -0.75 -4.59
C ILE A 111 -30.18 0.10 -3.46
N ASN A 112 -31.28 -0.35 -2.88
CA ASN A 112 -31.80 0.21 -1.65
C ASN A 112 -31.24 -0.56 -0.45
N LEU A 113 -30.11 -0.11 0.08
CA LEU A 113 -29.47 -0.69 1.26
C LEU A 113 -29.94 0.03 2.52
N THR A 114 -30.37 -0.72 3.53
CA THR A 114 -30.68 -0.12 4.83
C THR A 114 -29.40 -0.03 5.64
N ILE A 115 -28.65 1.07 5.45
CA ILE A 115 -27.39 1.31 6.16
C ILE A 115 -27.67 1.50 7.65
N VAL A 116 -27.08 0.65 8.47
CA VAL A 116 -27.14 0.70 9.94
C VAL A 116 -26.06 1.62 10.48
N LYS A 117 -24.82 1.47 9.98
CA LYS A 117 -23.69 2.33 10.33
C LYS A 117 -22.60 2.29 9.25
N ILE A 118 -21.77 3.34 9.24
CA ILE A 118 -20.57 3.44 8.41
C ILE A 118 -19.43 3.79 9.36
N GLU A 119 -18.37 2.99 9.35
CA GLU A 119 -17.18 3.20 10.16
C GLU A 119 -15.99 3.47 9.25
N GLN A 120 -15.30 4.59 9.43
CA GLN A 120 -14.02 4.84 8.79
C GLN A 120 -12.95 4.01 9.51
N VAL A 121 -12.21 3.25 8.73
CA VAL A 121 -11.08 2.45 9.21
C VAL A 121 -9.85 3.35 9.14
N GLN A 122 -9.31 3.69 10.31
CA GLN A 122 -8.06 4.43 10.42
C GLN A 122 -6.99 3.44 10.85
N ASN A 123 -6.28 2.88 9.87
CA ASN A 123 -5.10 2.04 10.11
C ASN A 123 -3.85 2.69 9.51
N GLU A 124 -2.96 3.15 10.38
CA GLU A 124 -1.74 3.90 10.01
C GLU A 124 -0.79 3.05 9.16
N ILE A 125 -0.61 1.78 9.52
CA ILE A 125 0.36 0.89 8.87
C ILE A 125 -0.14 0.52 7.48
N LEU A 126 -1.40 0.09 7.37
CA LEU A 126 -1.99 -0.27 6.07
C LEU A 126 -2.03 0.94 5.14
N TRP A 127 -2.35 2.12 5.65
CA TRP A 127 -2.38 3.34 4.84
C TRP A 127 -0.99 3.72 4.33
N LYS A 128 0.04 3.65 5.17
CA LYS A 128 1.42 3.93 4.75
C LYS A 128 1.90 2.97 3.68
N ASN A 129 1.65 1.68 3.85
CA ASN A 129 1.99 0.67 2.85
C ASN A 129 1.28 0.94 1.52
N TYR A 130 -0.02 1.26 1.58
CA TYR A 130 -0.82 1.63 0.43
C TYR A 130 -0.27 2.86 -0.31
N GLN A 131 0.07 3.94 0.41
CA GLN A 131 0.61 5.16 -0.19
C GLN A 131 2.00 4.94 -0.83
N ILE A 132 2.85 4.11 -0.21
CA ILE A 132 4.14 3.72 -0.80
C ILE A 132 3.91 2.94 -2.10
N GLN A 133 3.01 1.96 -2.09
CA GLN A 133 2.66 1.18 -3.28
C GLN A 133 2.07 2.05 -4.38
N LYS A 134 1.23 3.02 -4.03
CA LYS A 134 0.65 4.00 -4.97
C LYS A 134 1.74 4.77 -5.69
N LYS A 135 2.69 5.35 -4.95
CA LYS A 135 3.80 6.10 -5.53
C LYS A 135 4.68 5.23 -6.44
N GLN A 136 4.97 4.00 -6.04
CA GLN A 136 5.71 3.05 -6.88
C GLN A 136 4.97 2.74 -8.18
N MET A 137 3.65 2.55 -8.11
CA MET A 137 2.83 2.28 -9.30
C MET A 137 2.75 3.49 -10.24
N GLU A 138 2.67 4.71 -9.70
CA GLU A 138 2.72 5.96 -10.48
C GLU A 138 4.04 6.12 -11.22
N GLU A 139 5.17 5.85 -10.54
CA GLU A 139 6.50 5.85 -11.16
C GLU A 139 6.62 4.76 -12.24
N LYS A 140 6.09 3.55 -11.98
CA LYS A 140 6.11 2.42 -12.92
C LYS A 140 5.28 2.68 -14.18
N ASN A 141 4.05 3.16 -14.02
CA ASN A 141 3.10 3.33 -15.12
C ASN A 141 3.23 4.69 -15.81
N ASN A 142 4.00 5.62 -15.24
CA ASN A 142 4.20 6.96 -15.76
C ASN A 142 2.89 7.76 -15.93
N HIS A 143 1.94 7.54 -15.03
CA HIS A 143 0.69 8.30 -14.91
C HIS A 143 0.12 8.21 -13.50
N TYR A 144 -0.83 9.09 -13.18
CA TYR A 144 -1.46 9.16 -11.84
C TYR A 144 -2.80 8.43 -11.74
N ASN A 145 -3.37 7.99 -12.87
CA ASN A 145 -4.67 7.32 -12.92
C ASN A 145 -4.56 5.81 -12.59
N ASN A 146 -4.01 5.49 -11.42
CA ASN A 146 -3.82 4.09 -10.97
C ASN A 146 -4.83 3.67 -9.90
N GLU A 147 -5.42 4.64 -9.21
CA GLU A 147 -6.33 4.41 -8.09
C GLU A 147 -7.77 4.42 -8.58
N ARG A 148 -8.49 3.33 -8.31
CA ARG A 148 -9.93 3.32 -8.40
C ARG A 148 -10.48 3.44 -6.99
N LEU A 149 -11.17 4.55 -6.76
CA LEU A 149 -11.78 4.85 -5.49
C LEU A 149 -13.04 4.02 -5.32
N LEU A 150 -13.27 3.58 -4.08
CA LEU A 150 -14.54 3.06 -3.61
C LEU A 150 -15.03 1.81 -4.35
N LEU A 151 -14.19 0.77 -4.41
CA LEU A 151 -14.64 -0.57 -4.83
C LEU A 151 -15.16 -1.36 -3.63
N PHE A 152 -16.18 -2.20 -3.88
CA PHE A 152 -16.87 -2.96 -2.86
C PHE A 152 -16.20 -4.31 -2.62
N TYR A 153 -16.03 -4.68 -1.35
CA TYR A 153 -15.51 -5.96 -0.91
C TYR A 153 -16.42 -6.55 0.16
N GLY A 154 -17.22 -7.55 -0.21
CA GLY A 154 -18.14 -8.22 0.70
C GLY A 154 -17.43 -9.27 1.55
N THR A 155 -17.63 -9.25 2.87
CA THR A 155 -16.96 -10.17 3.78
C THR A 155 -17.89 -10.72 4.86
N SER A 156 -17.51 -11.84 5.48
CA SER A 156 -18.17 -12.32 6.70
C SER A 156 -17.77 -11.48 7.92
N SER A 157 -18.64 -11.44 8.92
CA SER A 157 -18.36 -10.77 10.21
C SER A 157 -17.13 -11.34 10.92
N ASN A 158 -16.85 -12.63 10.74
CA ASN A 158 -15.70 -13.31 11.34
C ASN A 158 -14.35 -12.78 10.83
N SER A 159 -14.29 -12.25 9.61
CA SER A 159 -13.05 -11.78 8.97
C SER A 159 -12.76 -10.30 9.24
N ILE A 160 -13.72 -9.53 9.77
CA ILE A 160 -13.58 -8.07 9.99
C ILE A 160 -12.37 -7.73 10.85
N SER A 161 -12.16 -8.45 11.95
CA SER A 161 -11.01 -8.22 12.83
C SER A 161 -9.68 -8.45 12.12
N GLN A 162 -9.60 -9.51 11.30
CA GLN A 162 -8.40 -9.80 10.53
C GLN A 162 -8.14 -8.74 9.47
N ILE A 163 -9.18 -8.35 8.71
CA ILE A 163 -9.08 -7.34 7.65
C ILE A 163 -8.67 -5.98 8.20
N ASN A 164 -9.27 -5.53 9.31
CA ASN A 164 -8.93 -4.24 9.90
C ASN A 164 -7.48 -4.17 10.39
N ASN A 165 -6.91 -5.29 10.87
CA ASN A 165 -5.54 -5.32 11.39
C ASN A 165 -4.49 -5.59 10.32
N HIS A 166 -4.79 -6.46 9.35
CA HIS A 166 -3.80 -7.01 8.41
C HIS A 166 -4.07 -6.69 6.94
N GLY A 167 -5.20 -6.04 6.64
CA GLY A 167 -5.59 -5.69 5.27
C GLY A 167 -6.40 -6.79 4.57
N LEU A 168 -6.68 -6.56 3.29
CA LEU A 168 -7.56 -7.38 2.48
C LEU A 168 -6.74 -8.50 1.81
N ASN A 169 -6.78 -9.70 2.39
CA ASN A 169 -6.03 -10.86 1.90
C ASN A 169 -6.96 -11.98 1.41
N CYS A 170 -6.70 -12.46 0.20
CA CYS A 170 -7.49 -13.49 -0.48
C CYS A 170 -7.41 -14.89 0.17
N SER A 171 -6.44 -15.14 1.06
CA SER A 171 -6.34 -16.38 1.83
C SER A 171 -7.38 -16.46 2.95
N TYR A 172 -7.88 -15.33 3.46
CA TYR A 172 -8.97 -15.29 4.45
C TYR A 172 -10.32 -15.74 3.87
N GLU A 173 -10.35 -15.94 2.56
CA GLU A 173 -11.55 -15.92 1.76
C GLU A 173 -11.89 -17.29 1.14
N GLY A 174 -11.00 -18.28 1.29
CA GLY A 174 -11.16 -19.64 0.78
C GLY A 174 -11.02 -19.74 -0.74
N THR A 175 -10.71 -20.93 -1.26
CA THR A 175 -10.44 -21.22 -2.69
C THR A 175 -11.62 -21.08 -3.66
N HIS A 176 -12.76 -20.56 -3.22
CA HIS A 176 -14.00 -20.53 -4.00
C HIS A 176 -14.21 -19.15 -4.62
N GLY A 177 -13.71 -18.97 -5.84
CA GLY A 177 -13.84 -17.73 -6.60
C GLY A 177 -12.86 -17.57 -7.76
N ALA A 178 -12.15 -18.63 -8.19
CA ALA A 178 -11.11 -18.55 -9.23
C ALA A 178 -11.67 -18.42 -10.68
N GLU A 179 -12.76 -17.67 -10.87
CA GLU A 179 -13.41 -17.47 -12.17
C GLU A 179 -12.58 -16.56 -13.09
N ILE A 180 -11.81 -15.62 -12.53
CA ILE A 180 -10.97 -14.67 -13.28
C ILE A 180 -9.48 -14.91 -12.99
N ALA A 181 -9.11 -15.16 -11.73
CA ALA A 181 -7.76 -15.53 -11.27
C ALA A 181 -7.80 -15.88 -9.76
N ILE A 182 -6.66 -16.24 -9.15
CA ILE A 182 -6.56 -16.39 -7.69
C ILE A 182 -6.03 -15.08 -7.11
N GLY A 183 -6.87 -14.37 -6.34
CA GLY A 183 -6.53 -13.06 -5.77
C GLY A 183 -7.69 -12.42 -5.02
N SER A 184 -7.52 -11.16 -4.60
CA SER A 184 -8.54 -10.40 -3.87
C SER A 184 -9.45 -9.68 -4.86
N TYR A 185 -10.76 -9.93 -4.74
CA TYR A 185 -11.77 -9.46 -5.69
C TYR A 185 -12.51 -8.21 -5.22
N PHE A 186 -12.69 -7.25 -6.10
CA PHE A 186 -13.30 -5.95 -5.81
C PHE A 186 -14.36 -5.62 -6.84
N ALA A 187 -15.60 -5.43 -6.40
CA ALA A 187 -16.70 -5.13 -7.29
C ALA A 187 -16.86 -3.62 -7.50
N VAL A 188 -17.15 -3.21 -8.73
CA VAL A 188 -17.57 -1.84 -9.05
C VAL A 188 -18.99 -1.58 -8.55
N ASN A 189 -19.81 -2.63 -8.43
CA ASN A 189 -21.19 -2.54 -7.97
C ASN A 189 -21.40 -3.46 -6.75
N PRO A 190 -22.02 -2.97 -5.65
CA PRO A 190 -22.26 -3.78 -4.46
C PRO A 190 -23.11 -5.03 -4.70
N LEU A 191 -23.97 -5.06 -5.75
CA LEU A 191 -24.74 -6.26 -6.14
C LEU A 191 -23.85 -7.37 -6.71
N PHE A 192 -22.74 -6.98 -7.33
CA PHE A 192 -21.83 -7.87 -8.05
C PHE A 192 -20.57 -8.14 -7.26
N SER A 193 -20.61 -8.02 -5.92
CA SER A 193 -19.58 -8.69 -5.11
C SER A 193 -19.51 -10.12 -5.64
N PRO A 194 -18.36 -10.56 -6.20
CA PRO A 194 -18.28 -11.83 -6.95
C PRO A 194 -18.63 -13.06 -6.11
N ARG A 195 -18.85 -12.84 -4.81
CA ARG A 195 -19.33 -13.81 -3.83
C ARG A 195 -20.85 -14.00 -3.82
N GLY A 196 -21.63 -13.20 -4.56
CA GLY A 196 -23.08 -13.37 -4.77
C GLY A 196 -23.98 -13.28 -3.53
N TYR A 197 -23.43 -13.31 -2.31
CA TYR A 197 -24.17 -13.18 -1.06
C TYR A 197 -23.20 -12.87 0.07
N VAL A 198 -23.25 -11.65 0.62
CA VAL A 198 -22.59 -11.35 1.90
C VAL A 198 -23.37 -12.08 3.00
N PRO A 199 -22.77 -13.05 3.71
CA PRO A 199 -23.48 -13.79 4.74
C PRO A 199 -23.85 -12.85 5.89
N PRO A 200 -25.11 -12.84 6.36
CA PRO A 200 -25.47 -12.09 7.53
C PRO A 200 -24.83 -12.69 8.79
N ASP A 201 -24.59 -11.86 9.79
CA ASP A 201 -24.21 -12.31 11.12
C ASP A 201 -25.40 -12.93 11.87
N ALA A 202 -25.17 -13.33 13.13
CA ALA A 202 -26.20 -13.94 13.97
C ALA A 202 -27.41 -13.01 14.25
N GLN A 203 -27.23 -11.69 14.06
CA GLN A 203 -28.28 -10.68 14.23
C GLN A 203 -28.95 -10.30 12.90
N GLY A 204 -28.50 -10.86 11.78
CA GLY A 204 -29.04 -10.59 10.45
C GLY A 204 -28.31 -9.50 9.67
N PHE A 205 -27.28 -8.86 10.25
CA PHE A 205 -26.57 -7.75 9.61
C PHE A 205 -25.50 -8.25 8.64
N LYS A 206 -25.36 -7.56 7.52
CA LYS A 206 -24.32 -7.79 6.51
C LYS A 206 -23.27 -6.71 6.56
N CYS A 207 -22.04 -7.06 6.19
CA CYS A 207 -20.90 -6.14 6.20
C CYS A 207 -20.16 -6.15 4.87
N MET A 208 -19.80 -4.97 4.39
CA MET A 208 -18.91 -4.81 3.24
C MET A 208 -17.95 -3.65 3.46
N TYR A 209 -16.78 -3.76 2.85
CA TYR A 209 -15.84 -2.66 2.78
C TYR A 209 -16.05 -1.86 1.49
N LEU A 210 -15.86 -0.56 1.61
CA LEU A 210 -15.58 0.34 0.51
C LEU A 210 -14.08 0.66 0.56
N ALA A 211 -13.34 0.16 -0.43
CA ALA A 211 -11.89 0.17 -0.44
C ALA A 211 -11.33 1.08 -1.53
N ARG A 212 -10.15 1.63 -1.27
CA ARG A 212 -9.30 2.22 -2.32
C ARG A 212 -8.45 1.12 -2.90
N VAL A 213 -8.42 1.02 -4.23
CA VAL A 213 -7.70 -0.06 -4.90
C VAL A 213 -6.81 0.49 -6.00
N LEU A 214 -5.54 0.11 -5.96
CA LEU A 214 -4.55 0.41 -6.99
C LEU A 214 -4.71 -0.60 -8.13
N VAL A 215 -5.63 -0.30 -9.05
CA VAL A 215 -5.92 -1.12 -10.22
C VAL A 215 -4.85 -0.98 -11.31
N GLY A 216 -4.19 0.19 -11.38
CA GLY A 216 -3.13 0.48 -12.35
C GLY A 216 -3.54 0.18 -13.79
N ASP A 217 -2.57 -0.30 -14.58
CA ASP A 217 -2.84 -0.86 -15.89
C ASP A 217 -3.43 -2.26 -15.73
N TYR A 218 -4.59 -2.51 -16.32
CA TYR A 218 -5.29 -3.79 -16.19
C TYR A 218 -5.62 -4.44 -17.53
N THR A 219 -5.85 -5.75 -17.49
CA THR A 219 -6.28 -6.54 -18.65
C THR A 219 -7.35 -7.56 -18.25
N GLN A 220 -7.92 -8.27 -19.22
CA GLN A 220 -8.87 -9.35 -18.94
C GLN A 220 -8.16 -10.52 -18.26
N GLY A 221 -8.74 -11.03 -17.17
CA GLY A 221 -8.16 -12.17 -16.44
C GLY A 221 -8.47 -13.52 -17.07
N HIS A 222 -7.78 -14.55 -16.58
CA HIS A 222 -7.97 -15.93 -16.99
C HIS A 222 -7.90 -16.88 -15.77
N PRO A 223 -8.83 -17.85 -15.63
CA PRO A 223 -8.80 -18.84 -14.57
C PRO A 223 -7.42 -19.47 -14.37
N GLY A 224 -6.98 -19.59 -13.12
CA GLY A 224 -5.72 -20.23 -12.73
C GLY A 224 -4.49 -19.31 -12.71
N TRP A 225 -4.60 -18.04 -13.13
CA TRP A 225 -3.50 -17.08 -12.93
C TRP A 225 -3.32 -16.74 -11.45
N ILE A 226 -2.07 -16.75 -10.98
CA ILE A 226 -1.65 -16.39 -9.61
C ILE A 226 -0.80 -15.11 -9.59
N ILE A 227 -0.40 -14.62 -10.76
CA ILE A 227 0.29 -13.35 -10.98
C ILE A 227 -0.35 -12.65 -12.18
N PRO A 228 -0.27 -11.31 -12.29
CA PRO A 228 -0.74 -10.61 -13.47
C PRO A 228 0.04 -11.04 -14.73
N PRO A 229 -0.59 -11.02 -15.92
CA PRO A 229 0.09 -11.32 -17.16
C PRO A 229 1.09 -10.23 -17.55
N ALA A 230 2.04 -10.58 -18.43
CA ALA A 230 2.99 -9.62 -18.99
C ALA A 230 2.31 -8.65 -19.98
N LYS A 231 2.74 -7.40 -19.99
CA LYS A 231 2.37 -6.39 -20.98
C LYS A 231 2.98 -6.73 -22.35
N PRO A 232 2.38 -6.25 -23.46
CA PRO A 232 2.90 -6.46 -24.81
C PRO A 232 4.19 -5.68 -25.13
N SER A 233 4.95 -5.24 -24.11
CA SER A 233 6.22 -4.53 -24.24
C SER A 233 7.41 -5.45 -24.56
N GLY A 234 7.22 -6.77 -24.54
CA GLY A 234 8.25 -7.77 -24.84
C GLY A 234 9.22 -8.03 -23.68
N ARG A 235 9.03 -7.40 -22.52
CA ARG A 235 9.81 -7.64 -21.30
C ARG A 235 9.00 -8.52 -20.35
N CYS A 236 9.47 -9.72 -20.03
CA CYS A 236 8.73 -10.66 -19.18
C CYS A 236 8.42 -10.14 -17.77
N ALA A 237 9.20 -9.20 -17.25
CA ALA A 237 9.01 -8.62 -15.91
C ALA A 237 8.05 -7.41 -15.89
N ASP A 238 7.65 -6.90 -17.05
CA ASP A 238 6.71 -5.79 -17.15
C ASP A 238 5.28 -6.33 -17.13
N LEU A 239 4.74 -6.50 -15.92
CA LEU A 239 3.41 -7.07 -15.70
C LEU A 239 2.34 -5.97 -15.58
N TYR A 240 1.12 -6.32 -15.95
CA TYR A 240 -0.08 -5.56 -15.57
C TYR A 240 -0.20 -5.47 -14.03
N ASP A 241 -0.99 -4.53 -13.53
CA ASP A 241 -1.18 -4.29 -12.10
C ASP A 241 -2.37 -5.06 -11.51
N SER A 242 -3.40 -5.28 -12.33
CA SER A 242 -4.60 -6.00 -11.95
C SER A 242 -5.25 -6.66 -13.17
N VAL A 243 -6.28 -7.48 -12.92
CA VAL A 243 -7.13 -8.02 -13.99
C VAL A 243 -8.59 -7.69 -13.75
N THR A 244 -9.40 -7.76 -14.80
CA THR A 244 -10.84 -7.51 -14.74
C THR A 244 -11.63 -8.57 -15.52
N ASP A 245 -12.94 -8.61 -15.32
CA ASP A 245 -13.88 -9.42 -16.08
C ASP A 245 -14.03 -8.94 -17.53
N ASN A 246 -14.07 -7.62 -17.74
CA ASN A 246 -14.24 -7.01 -19.05
C ASN A 246 -13.48 -5.67 -19.12
N THR A 247 -12.55 -5.53 -20.07
CA THR A 247 -11.72 -4.33 -20.19
C THR A 247 -12.48 -3.10 -20.68
N SER A 248 -13.60 -3.29 -21.40
CA SER A 248 -14.42 -2.19 -21.93
C SER A 248 -15.39 -1.64 -20.88
N ILE A 249 -16.02 -2.52 -20.11
CA ILE A 249 -16.98 -2.16 -19.06
C ILE A 249 -16.68 -3.04 -17.83
N PRO A 250 -15.63 -2.70 -17.06
CA PRO A 250 -15.22 -3.53 -15.93
C PRO A 250 -16.28 -3.49 -14.83
N THR A 251 -16.71 -4.65 -14.36
CA THR A 251 -17.63 -4.79 -13.23
C THR A 251 -16.92 -5.30 -11.98
N THR A 252 -15.79 -5.97 -12.16
CA THR A 252 -14.96 -6.53 -11.09
C THR A 252 -13.49 -6.36 -11.42
N PHE A 253 -12.69 -6.00 -10.43
CA PHE A 253 -11.23 -5.98 -10.48
C PHE A 253 -10.67 -7.03 -9.53
N LEU A 254 -9.54 -7.63 -9.91
CA LEU A 254 -8.77 -8.52 -9.08
C LEU A 254 -7.34 -8.03 -8.98
N ILE A 255 -6.87 -7.90 -7.74
CA ILE A 255 -5.47 -7.61 -7.41
C ILE A 255 -4.80 -8.86 -6.85
N PHE A 256 -3.48 -8.93 -7.04
CA PHE A 256 -2.66 -10.08 -6.65
C PHE A 256 -1.79 -9.79 -5.41
N ASN A 257 -1.69 -8.53 -5.00
CA ASN A 257 -0.96 -8.11 -3.81
C ASN A 257 -1.89 -7.31 -2.89
N ASP A 258 -2.02 -7.78 -1.65
CA ASP A 258 -2.91 -7.20 -0.63
C ASP A 258 -2.62 -5.73 -0.32
N VAL A 259 -1.37 -5.29 -0.48
CA VAL A 259 -0.96 -3.89 -0.26
C VAL A 259 -1.57 -2.94 -1.29
N GLN A 260 -2.05 -3.45 -2.44
CA GLN A 260 -2.75 -2.64 -3.45
C GLN A 260 -4.13 -2.15 -2.99
N ALA A 261 -4.67 -2.65 -1.87
CA ALA A 261 -5.97 -2.23 -1.38
C ALA A 261 -5.93 -1.71 0.05
N TYR A 262 -6.66 -0.62 0.29
CA TYR A 262 -6.90 -0.07 1.61
C TYR A 262 -8.40 -0.14 1.95
N PRO A 263 -8.81 -0.89 2.99
CA PRO A 263 -10.20 -0.91 3.44
C PRO A 263 -10.52 0.42 4.13
N GLU A 264 -11.12 1.38 3.43
CA GLU A 264 -11.32 2.75 3.95
C GLU A 264 -12.57 2.88 4.81
N PHE A 265 -13.68 2.27 4.38
CA PHE A 265 -14.94 2.29 5.12
C PHE A 265 -15.50 0.88 5.30
N LEU A 266 -15.96 0.57 6.51
CA LEU A 266 -16.76 -0.59 6.83
C LEU A 266 -18.23 -0.18 6.91
N ILE A 267 -19.07 -0.79 6.09
CA ILE A 267 -20.50 -0.50 6.02
C ILE A 267 -21.25 -1.70 6.58
N THR A 268 -22.08 -1.47 7.59
CA THR A 268 -23.03 -2.46 8.11
C THR A 268 -24.44 -2.13 7.63
N PHE A 269 -25.14 -3.11 7.06
CA PHE A 269 -26.45 -2.92 6.45
C PHE A 269 -27.37 -4.14 6.62
N ASN A 270 -28.66 -3.92 6.41
CA ASN A 270 -29.70 -4.96 6.26
C ASN A 270 -30.14 -5.08 4.80
#